data_AF-E8X2S9-F1
#
_entry.id   AF-E8X2S9-F1
#
_cell.length_a   1.000
_cell.length_b   1.000
_cell.length_c   1.000
_cell.angle_alpha   90.00
_cell.angle_beta   90.00
_cell.angle_gamma   90.00
#
_symmetry.space_group_name_H-M   'P 1'
#
loop_
_entity.id
_entity.type
_entity.pdbx_description
1 polymer ?
#
loop_
_entity_poly.entity_id
_entity_poly.type
_entity_poly.pdbx_seq_one_letter_code
_entity_poly.pdbx_strand_id
1 'polypeptide(L)'
;MSGSTEAELNQSLTFPSLKPAFQHSFTERPQTIHMRFPAGFQVYKCTEYPFLRNGGGVTEFWCPWQRMMLGNIEVPGFKELRMRYRNIGGSVGRPQEFARVRNAVTNEWNAMSSLTKAELRLPVWGFIGVCSNQLVSTAQEKERPSGAPPTAKVVFLGGDYQLLLPNMTAEHIFKL
;
A
#
# COMPACT_ATOMS: atom_id res chain seq x y z
N MET A 1 -23.10 32.05 8.95
CA MET A 1 -22.01 31.22 9.51
C MET A 1 -21.16 30.77 8.33
N SER A 2 -19.98 31.36 8.13
CA SER A 2 -19.05 30.93 7.07
C SER A 2 -18.47 29.58 7.48
N GLY A 3 -19.05 28.50 6.96
CA GLY A 3 -18.45 27.17 7.10
C GLY A 3 -17.15 27.15 6.33
N SER A 4 -16.02 27.30 7.02
CA SER A 4 -14.74 26.90 6.47
C SER A 4 -14.84 25.39 6.23
N THR A 5 -14.99 24.98 4.98
CA THR A 5 -14.80 23.59 4.59
C THR A 5 -13.36 23.26 4.95
N GLU A 6 -13.15 22.56 6.07
CA GLU A 6 -11.81 22.04 6.39
C GLU A 6 -11.33 21.23 5.19
N ALA A 7 -10.15 21.57 4.67
CA ALA A 7 -9.59 20.89 3.53
C ALA A 7 -9.41 19.40 3.90
N GLU A 8 -9.92 18.51 3.06
CA GLU A 8 -9.79 17.08 3.31
C GLU A 8 -8.31 16.68 3.28
N LEU A 9 -7.94 15.66 4.07
CA LEU A 9 -6.56 15.22 4.18
C LEU A 9 -5.98 14.93 2.78
N ASN A 10 -4.82 15.52 2.52
CA ASN A 10 -4.03 15.40 1.28
C ASN A 10 -4.64 15.99 0.01
N GLN A 11 -5.77 16.70 0.07
CA GLN A 11 -6.45 17.22 -1.12
C GLN A 11 -5.55 18.09 -2.03
N SER A 12 -4.63 18.85 -1.43
CA SER A 12 -3.69 19.72 -2.15
C SER A 12 -2.36 19.06 -2.53
N LEU A 13 -2.13 17.79 -2.16
CA LEU A 13 -0.89 17.11 -2.50
C LEU A 13 -0.81 16.84 -3.99
N THR A 14 0.41 16.88 -4.50
CA THR A 14 0.73 16.51 -5.88
C THR A 14 1.78 15.42 -5.86
N PHE A 15 1.76 14.52 -6.85
CA PHE A 15 2.74 13.42 -6.90
C PHE A 15 4.21 13.91 -6.88
N PRO A 16 4.60 14.99 -7.60
CA PRO A 16 5.96 15.54 -7.53
C PRO A 16 6.34 16.14 -6.17
N SER A 17 5.37 16.53 -5.35
CA SER A 17 5.62 17.07 -4.00
C SER A 17 5.91 16.00 -2.94
N LEU A 18 5.73 14.72 -3.28
CA LEU A 18 5.97 13.61 -2.35
C LEU A 18 7.47 13.36 -2.13
N LYS A 19 7.81 12.64 -1.06
CA LYS A 19 9.19 12.19 -0.81
C LYS A 19 9.70 11.35 -2.00
N PRO A 20 10.97 11.44 -2.41
CA PRO A 20 11.51 10.66 -3.54
C PRO A 20 11.27 9.15 -3.42
N ALA A 21 11.35 8.60 -2.20
CA ALA A 21 11.06 7.19 -1.95
C ALA A 21 9.60 6.79 -2.32
N PHE A 22 8.64 7.69 -2.11
CA PHE A 22 7.25 7.45 -2.51
C PHE A 22 7.10 7.53 -4.02
N GLN A 23 7.75 8.49 -4.66
CA GLN A 23 7.73 8.62 -6.12
C GLN A 23 8.32 7.37 -6.79
N HIS A 24 9.49 6.92 -6.34
CA HIS A 24 10.16 5.71 -6.84
C HIS A 24 9.44 4.40 -6.49
N SER A 25 8.35 4.44 -5.72
CA SER A 25 7.51 3.26 -5.46
C SER A 25 6.47 3.00 -6.55
N PHE A 26 6.36 3.89 -7.52
CA PHE A 26 5.46 3.74 -8.66
C PHE A 26 6.23 3.74 -9.97
N THR A 27 5.72 3.02 -10.97
CA THR A 27 6.19 3.14 -12.35
C THR A 27 5.81 4.50 -12.92
N GLU A 28 6.59 5.04 -13.85
CA GLU A 28 6.23 6.27 -14.57
C GLU A 28 4.99 6.11 -15.46
N ARG A 29 4.74 4.89 -15.95
CA ARG A 29 3.61 4.56 -16.84
C ARG A 29 2.96 3.23 -16.42
N PRO A 30 1.62 3.18 -16.24
CA PRO A 30 0.67 4.30 -16.32
C PRO A 30 0.93 5.36 -15.23
N GLN A 31 0.50 6.60 -15.48
CA GLN A 31 0.68 7.69 -14.52
C GLN A 31 -0.07 7.40 -13.23
N THR A 32 0.56 7.72 -12.10
CA THR A 32 -0.09 7.71 -10.79
C THR A 32 -1.25 8.70 -10.76
N ILE A 33 -2.41 8.25 -10.30
CA ILE A 33 -3.64 9.04 -10.23
C ILE A 33 -3.82 9.53 -8.80
N HIS A 34 -4.07 10.83 -8.64
CA HIS A 34 -4.49 11.42 -7.37
C HIS A 34 -6.01 11.43 -7.28
N MET A 35 -6.58 10.81 -6.26
CA MET A 35 -8.04 10.69 -6.12
C MET A 35 -8.49 10.68 -4.66
N ARG A 36 -9.77 10.99 -4.48
CA ARG A 36 -10.47 10.94 -3.20
C ARG A 36 -11.02 9.53 -2.93
N PHE A 37 -10.73 9.00 -1.75
CA PHE A 37 -11.32 7.78 -1.21
C PHE A 37 -12.38 8.17 -0.16
N PRO A 38 -13.61 7.66 -0.26
CA PRO A 38 -14.66 7.98 0.71
C PRO A 38 -14.43 7.26 2.04
N ALA A 39 -15.09 7.76 3.10
CA ALA A 39 -15.28 6.98 4.32
C ALA A 39 -16.01 5.66 3.99
N GLY A 40 -15.68 4.59 4.70
CA GLY A 40 -16.12 3.22 4.42
C GLY A 40 -15.29 2.49 3.35
N PHE A 41 -14.34 3.16 2.69
CA PHE A 41 -13.47 2.49 1.73
C PHE A 41 -12.52 1.54 2.44
N GLN A 42 -12.49 0.30 1.99
CA GLN A 42 -11.74 -0.78 2.62
C GLN A 42 -10.41 -1.03 1.91
N VAL A 43 -9.36 -1.17 2.71
CA VAL A 43 -8.00 -1.43 2.27
C VAL A 43 -7.43 -2.64 2.99
N TYR A 44 -6.38 -3.22 2.41
CA TYR A 44 -5.61 -4.25 3.07
C TYR A 44 -4.12 -4.09 2.79
N LYS A 45 -3.31 -4.70 3.66
CA LYS A 45 -1.90 -4.96 3.42
C LYS A 45 -1.49 -6.25 4.12
N CYS A 46 -0.45 -6.91 3.61
CA CYS A 46 0.13 -8.07 4.27
C CYS A 46 1.33 -7.59 5.10
N THR A 47 1.23 -7.67 6.43
CA THR A 47 2.28 -7.25 7.36
C THR A 47 2.06 -7.81 8.77
N GLU A 48 3.14 -8.03 9.50
CA GLU A 48 3.21 -8.31 10.95
C GLU A 48 3.52 -7.01 11.71
N TYR A 49 3.95 -5.95 11.01
CA TYR A 49 4.22 -4.69 11.66
C TYR A 49 2.92 -4.07 12.18
N PRO A 50 3.00 -3.34 13.31
CA PRO A 50 1.87 -2.61 13.83
C PRO A 50 1.26 -1.69 12.77
N PHE A 51 -0.07 -1.66 12.78
CA PHE A 51 -0.88 -0.78 11.94
C PHE A 51 -0.57 0.72 12.19
N LEU A 52 -0.26 1.07 13.44
CA LEU A 52 0.17 2.39 13.88
C LEU A 52 1.66 2.36 14.19
N ARG A 53 2.39 3.35 13.67
CA ARG A 53 3.78 3.61 14.05
C ARG A 53 3.84 4.20 15.46
N ASN A 54 5.00 4.06 16.10
CA ASN A 54 5.32 4.82 17.31
C ASN A 54 5.16 6.32 17.00
N GLY A 55 4.22 7.00 17.68
CA GLY A 55 3.82 8.37 17.36
C GLY A 55 2.45 8.52 16.69
N GLY A 56 1.69 7.44 16.48
CA GLY A 56 0.28 7.49 16.07
C GLY A 56 0.01 7.64 14.56
N GLY A 57 1.06 7.75 13.75
CA GLY A 57 0.95 7.75 12.29
C GLY A 57 0.65 6.36 11.73
N VAL A 58 -0.17 6.30 10.69
CA VAL A 58 -0.49 5.06 9.98
C VAL A 58 0.51 4.86 8.85
N THR A 59 0.88 3.61 8.58
CA THR A 59 1.72 3.27 7.41
C THR A 59 1.02 3.65 6.10
N GLU A 60 1.76 4.16 5.13
CA GLU A 60 1.18 4.89 4.00
C GLU A 60 0.73 3.98 2.84
N PHE A 61 1.34 2.80 2.66
CA PHE A 61 1.08 1.93 1.52
C PHE A 61 0.00 0.89 1.80
N TRP A 62 -0.94 0.78 0.87
CA TRP A 62 -2.13 -0.07 0.98
C TRP A 62 -2.51 -0.68 -0.37
N CYS A 63 -3.38 -1.68 -0.35
CA CYS A 63 -4.05 -2.22 -1.52
C CYS A 63 -5.57 -2.12 -1.33
N PRO A 64 -6.35 -1.92 -2.40
CA PRO A 64 -7.80 -1.85 -2.27
C PRO A 64 -8.37 -3.22 -1.91
N TRP A 65 -9.27 -3.30 -0.94
CA TRP A 65 -9.89 -4.59 -0.57
C TRP A 65 -10.79 -5.13 -1.68
N GLN A 66 -11.57 -4.23 -2.30
CA GLN A 66 -12.47 -4.53 -3.39
C GLN A 66 -11.90 -4.03 -4.72
N ARG A 67 -12.23 -4.71 -5.81
CA ARG A 67 -11.94 -4.21 -7.16
C ARG A 67 -12.54 -2.82 -7.36
N MET A 68 -11.79 -1.95 -8.03
CA MET A 68 -12.24 -0.61 -8.41
C MET A 68 -11.90 -0.29 -9.87
N MET A 69 -12.67 0.62 -10.46
CA MET A 69 -12.47 1.11 -11.83
C MET A 69 -12.02 2.56 -11.79
N LEU A 70 -10.95 2.87 -12.52
CA LEU A 70 -10.42 4.22 -12.73
C LEU A 70 -10.52 4.55 -14.22
N GLY A 71 -11.69 5.04 -14.64
CA GLY A 71 -12.01 5.15 -16.06
C GLY A 71 -12.01 3.75 -16.71
N ASN A 72 -11.09 3.54 -17.65
CA ASN A 72 -10.91 2.24 -18.34
C ASN A 72 -9.88 1.33 -17.66
N ILE A 73 -9.29 1.74 -16.54
CA ILE A 73 -8.29 0.95 -15.81
C ILE A 73 -8.99 0.15 -14.72
N GLU A 74 -8.82 -1.17 -14.75
CA GLU A 74 -9.24 -2.06 -13.68
C GLU A 74 -8.13 -2.22 -12.64
N VAL A 75 -8.45 -1.88 -11.40
CA VAL A 75 -7.57 -2.05 -10.25
C VAL A 75 -8.08 -3.26 -9.45
N PRO A 76 -7.29 -4.34 -9.35
CA PRO A 76 -7.72 -5.56 -8.68
C PRO A 76 -7.83 -5.35 -7.17
N GLY A 77 -8.85 -5.97 -6.56
CA GLY A 77 -8.94 -6.10 -5.11
C GLY A 77 -8.30 -7.41 -4.62
N PHE A 78 -8.51 -7.71 -3.34
CA PHE A 78 -7.96 -8.92 -2.72
C PHE A 78 -8.47 -10.22 -3.37
N LYS A 79 -9.76 -10.26 -3.74
CA LYS A 79 -10.38 -11.43 -4.38
C LYS A 79 -9.76 -11.71 -5.74
N GLU A 80 -9.60 -10.68 -6.57
CA GLU A 80 -9.04 -10.77 -7.91
C GLU A 80 -7.57 -11.17 -7.86
N LEU A 81 -6.82 -10.61 -6.90
CA LEU A 81 -5.44 -11.01 -6.64
C LEU A 81 -5.34 -12.50 -6.28
N ARG A 82 -6.22 -12.98 -5.39
CA ARG A 82 -6.29 -14.40 -5.00
C ARG A 82 -6.66 -15.32 -6.17
N MET A 83 -7.53 -14.86 -7.08
CA MET A 83 -7.85 -15.62 -8.30
C MET A 83 -6.67 -15.69 -9.27
N ARG A 84 -5.98 -14.57 -9.52
CA ARG A 84 -4.75 -14.53 -10.33
C ARG A 84 -3.69 -15.47 -9.76
N TYR A 85 -3.52 -15.47 -8.45
CA TYR A 85 -2.63 -16.39 -7.76
C TYR A 85 -2.97 -17.87 -8.05
N ARG A 86 -4.23 -18.27 -7.85
CA ARG A 86 -4.68 -19.64 -8.12
C ARG A 86 -4.35 -20.09 -9.55
N ASN A 87 -4.43 -19.18 -10.51
CA ASN A 87 -4.19 -19.46 -11.92
C ASN A 87 -2.70 -19.55 -12.28
N ILE A 88 -1.82 -18.87 -11.54
CA ILE A 88 -0.37 -18.78 -11.86
C ILE A 88 0.46 -19.74 -11.00
N GLY A 89 0.17 -19.84 -9.70
CA GLY A 89 1.01 -20.56 -8.72
C GLY A 89 0.54 -21.97 -8.36
N GLY A 90 -0.58 -22.44 -8.93
CA GLY A 90 -1.21 -23.70 -8.50
C GLY A 90 -1.74 -23.63 -7.06
N SER A 91 -2.14 -24.78 -6.50
CA SER A 91 -2.76 -24.87 -5.17
C SER A 91 -1.79 -24.87 -3.97
N VAL A 92 -0.49 -24.59 -4.19
CA VAL A 92 0.57 -25.04 -3.27
C VAL A 92 1.20 -23.94 -2.40
N GLY A 93 1.01 -22.65 -2.73
CA GLY A 93 1.56 -21.55 -1.93
C GLY A 93 0.48 -20.67 -1.28
N ARG A 94 0.91 -19.83 -0.35
CA ARG A 94 0.01 -18.95 0.43
C ARG A 94 -0.21 -17.64 -0.35
N PRO A 95 -1.43 -17.07 -0.43
CA PRO A 95 -1.69 -15.79 -1.11
C PRO A 95 -0.75 -14.64 -0.73
N GLN A 96 -0.20 -14.70 0.49
CA GLN A 96 0.82 -13.82 1.02
C GLN A 96 2.10 -13.81 0.18
N GLU A 97 2.53 -14.93 -0.37
CA GLU A 97 3.74 -15.04 -1.21
C GLU A 97 3.56 -14.31 -2.55
N PHE A 98 2.35 -14.34 -3.11
CA PHE A 98 2.04 -13.59 -4.32
C PHE A 98 1.93 -12.09 -4.05
N ALA A 99 1.24 -11.71 -2.96
CA ALA A 99 1.18 -10.32 -2.52
C ALA A 99 2.59 -9.77 -2.23
N ARG A 100 3.48 -10.59 -1.64
CA ARG A 100 4.89 -10.26 -1.39
C ARG A 100 5.65 -9.86 -2.65
N VAL A 101 5.42 -10.56 -3.75
CA VAL A 101 6.16 -10.36 -5.01
C VAL A 101 5.61 -9.20 -5.84
N ARG A 102 4.36 -8.76 -5.59
CA ARG A 102 3.60 -7.86 -6.48
C ARG A 102 3.13 -6.54 -5.86
N ASN A 103 3.03 -6.43 -4.53
CA ASN A 103 2.68 -5.20 -3.80
C ASN A 103 3.87 -4.70 -2.98
N ALA A 104 4.21 -3.40 -3.05
CA ALA A 104 5.32 -2.89 -2.24
C ALA A 104 4.87 -2.71 -0.79
N VAL A 105 5.69 -3.25 0.10
CA VAL A 105 5.92 -2.58 1.37
C VAL A 105 7.40 -2.32 1.43
N THR A 106 7.78 -1.09 1.11
CA THR A 106 9.17 -0.63 1.07
C THR A 106 9.96 -1.08 2.29
N ASN A 107 9.34 -1.26 3.47
CA ASN A 107 10.03 -1.65 4.70
C ASN A 107 9.47 -2.89 5.44
N GLU A 108 8.45 -3.60 4.91
CA GLU A 108 7.73 -4.64 5.70
C GLU A 108 7.81 -6.07 5.12
N TRP A 109 8.74 -6.30 4.18
CA TRP A 109 8.82 -7.52 3.37
C TRP A 109 8.92 -8.83 4.17
N ASN A 110 9.81 -8.85 5.16
CA ASN A 110 10.10 -10.04 5.94
C ASN A 110 8.95 -10.45 6.83
N ALA A 111 8.00 -9.54 7.04
CA ALA A 111 6.93 -9.68 8.00
C ALA A 111 5.55 -9.76 7.30
N MET A 112 5.45 -10.04 6.00
CA MET A 112 4.15 -10.19 5.33
C MET A 112 3.44 -11.54 5.60
N SER A 113 3.36 -12.02 6.85
CA SER A 113 2.63 -13.27 7.16
C SER A 113 1.15 -13.05 7.48
N SER A 114 0.80 -11.86 7.98
CA SER A 114 -0.53 -11.54 8.49
C SER A 114 -1.27 -10.59 7.56
N LEU A 115 -2.55 -10.87 7.31
CA LEU A 115 -3.42 -9.98 6.54
C LEU A 115 -4.01 -8.93 7.49
N THR A 116 -3.67 -7.66 7.26
CA THR A 116 -4.34 -6.54 7.93
C THR A 116 -5.37 -5.96 6.98
N LYS A 117 -6.65 -6.06 7.36
CA LYS A 117 -7.76 -5.36 6.71
C LYS A 117 -8.13 -4.13 7.54
N ALA A 118 -8.44 -3.04 6.87
CA ALA A 118 -8.83 -1.79 7.52
C ALA A 118 -9.87 -1.04 6.68
N GLU A 119 -10.50 -0.05 7.29
CA GLU A 119 -11.51 0.80 6.67
C GLU A 119 -11.29 2.26 7.04
N LEU A 120 -11.44 3.14 6.05
CA LEU A 120 -11.30 4.59 6.21
C LEU A 120 -12.51 5.14 6.97
N ARG A 121 -12.27 5.83 8.10
CA ARG A 121 -13.30 6.50 8.91
C ARG A 121 -13.69 7.85 8.33
N LEU A 122 -12.74 8.51 7.69
CA LEU A 122 -12.88 9.84 7.09
C LEU A 122 -12.48 9.77 5.62
N PRO A 123 -13.02 10.65 4.76
CA PRO A 123 -12.53 10.78 3.40
C PRO A 123 -11.07 11.23 3.38
N VAL A 124 -10.27 10.62 2.52
CA VAL A 124 -8.86 10.96 2.34
C VAL A 124 -8.52 11.03 0.86
N TRP A 125 -7.65 11.96 0.49
CA TRP A 125 -7.03 11.95 -0.83
C TRP A 125 -5.75 11.12 -0.78
N GLY A 126 -5.48 10.45 -1.89
CA GLY A 126 -4.32 9.59 -2.03
C GLY A 126 -4.01 9.26 -3.46
N PHE A 127 -2.92 8.51 -3.62
CA PHE A 127 -2.37 8.19 -4.92
C PHE A 127 -2.57 6.72 -5.21
N ILE A 128 -2.90 6.39 -6.45
CA ILE A 128 -2.98 5.02 -6.95
C ILE A 128 -2.16 4.88 -8.22
N GLY A 129 -1.36 3.83 -8.30
CA GLY A 129 -0.52 3.56 -9.45
C GLY A 129 0.05 2.16 -9.43
N VAL A 130 0.69 1.80 -10.52
CA VAL A 130 1.38 0.52 -10.66
C VAL A 130 2.70 0.58 -9.90
N CYS A 131 2.97 -0.43 -9.10
CA CYS A 131 4.16 -0.50 -8.29
C CYS A 131 5.40 -0.78 -9.15
N SER A 132 6.47 -0.01 -8.94
CA SER A 132 7.76 -0.19 -9.62
C SER A 132 8.55 -1.36 -9.05
N ASN A 133 9.53 -1.84 -9.80
CA ASN A 133 10.48 -2.82 -9.28
C ASN A 133 11.34 -2.15 -8.20
N GLN A 134 11.47 -2.81 -7.06
CA GLN A 134 12.26 -2.30 -5.94
C GLN A 134 13.33 -3.32 -5.58
N LEU A 135 14.57 -2.85 -5.48
CA LEU A 135 15.64 -3.61 -4.87
C LEU A 135 15.54 -3.43 -3.36
N VAL A 136 15.73 -4.50 -2.59
CA VAL A 136 15.99 -4.38 -1.14
C VAL A 136 17.17 -3.44 -0.98
N SER A 137 16.92 -2.25 -0.42
CA SER A 137 17.98 -1.26 -0.24
C SER A 137 18.83 -1.64 0.96
N THR A 138 20.15 -1.41 0.87
CA THR A 138 21.12 -1.60 1.96
C THR A 138 20.83 -0.79 3.22
N ALA A 139 19.93 0.21 3.15
CA ALA A 139 19.43 0.93 4.32
C ALA A 139 18.48 0.07 5.19
N GLN A 140 17.74 -0.87 4.60
CA GLN A 140 16.81 -1.77 5.31
C GLN A 140 17.53 -2.85 6.12
N GLU A 141 18.76 -3.21 5.76
CA GLU A 141 19.61 -4.06 6.61
C GLU A 141 19.99 -3.36 7.92
N LYS A 142 20.11 -2.03 7.92
CA LYS A 142 20.57 -1.25 9.09
C LYS A 142 19.47 -1.02 10.14
N GLU A 143 18.20 -0.94 9.73
CA GLU A 143 17.06 -0.79 10.64
C GLU A 143 16.49 -2.13 11.13
N ARG A 144 17.13 -3.24 10.75
CA ARG A 144 16.68 -4.58 11.10
C ARG A 144 16.84 -4.85 12.61
N PRO A 145 15.83 -5.41 13.29
CA PRO A 145 15.99 -5.89 14.66
C PRO A 145 17.18 -6.86 14.76
N SER A 146 17.97 -6.73 15.83
CA SER A 146 19.07 -7.67 16.11
C SER A 146 18.52 -9.10 16.22
N GLY A 147 19.07 -10.03 15.43
CA GLY A 147 18.67 -11.44 15.43
C GLY A 147 17.69 -11.89 14.33
N ALA A 148 17.19 -10.99 13.49
CA ALA A 148 16.41 -11.42 12.31
C ALA A 148 17.31 -12.19 11.30
N PRO A 149 16.80 -13.20 10.57
CA PRO A 149 17.55 -13.89 9.54
C PRO A 149 17.95 -12.95 8.39
N PRO A 150 19.09 -13.19 7.69
CA PRO A 150 19.50 -12.40 6.53
C PRO A 150 18.41 -12.40 5.47
N THR A 151 18.06 -11.21 4.98
CA THR A 151 17.18 -11.06 3.82
C THR A 151 17.85 -11.69 2.62
N ALA A 152 17.20 -12.67 1.99
CA ALA A 152 17.57 -13.04 0.64
C ALA A 152 17.52 -11.76 -0.23
N LYS A 153 18.45 -11.61 -1.19
CA LYS A 153 18.43 -10.53 -2.17
C LYS A 153 17.24 -10.75 -3.11
N VAL A 154 16.04 -10.45 -2.64
CA VAL A 154 14.80 -10.63 -3.39
C VAL A 154 14.54 -9.37 -4.18
N VAL A 155 14.37 -9.53 -5.49
CA VAL A 155 13.92 -8.45 -6.37
C VAL A 155 12.41 -8.39 -6.29
N PHE A 156 11.87 -7.25 -5.90
CA PHE A 156 10.46 -7.00 -6.05
C PHE A 156 10.13 -6.79 -7.53
N LEU A 157 9.32 -7.68 -8.09
CA LEU A 157 8.96 -7.65 -9.50
C LEU A 157 7.97 -6.54 -9.85
N GLY A 158 7.30 -5.95 -8.85
CA GLY A 158 6.28 -4.92 -9.06
C GLY A 158 5.15 -5.37 -9.98
N GLY A 159 4.47 -4.38 -10.55
CA GLY A 159 3.50 -4.61 -11.62
C GLY A 159 2.07 -4.90 -11.16
N ASP A 160 1.73 -4.70 -9.89
CA ASP A 160 0.34 -4.58 -9.47
C ASP A 160 0.04 -3.18 -8.93
N TYR A 161 -1.24 -2.85 -8.79
CA TYR A 161 -1.67 -1.56 -8.29
C TYR A 161 -1.55 -1.47 -6.77
N GLN A 162 -1.12 -0.31 -6.30
CA GLN A 162 -1.09 0.02 -4.89
C GLN A 162 -1.58 1.44 -4.65
N LEU A 163 -1.98 1.68 -3.40
CA LEU A 163 -2.39 2.96 -2.87
C LEU A 163 -1.26 3.54 -2.02
N LEU A 164 -1.10 4.86 -2.08
CA LEU A 164 -0.32 5.64 -1.14
C LEU A 164 -1.26 6.66 -0.49
N LEU A 165 -1.48 6.49 0.81
CA LEU A 165 -2.31 7.33 1.67
C LEU A 165 -1.41 7.98 2.75
N PRO A 166 -0.69 9.07 2.42
CA PRO A 166 0.29 9.66 3.33
C PRO A 166 -0.38 10.42 4.47
N ASN A 167 0.36 10.69 5.54
CA ASN A 167 -0.05 11.55 6.67
C ASN A 167 -1.30 11.10 7.44
N MET A 168 -1.76 9.86 7.23
CA MET A 168 -2.89 9.32 7.98
C MET A 168 -2.55 9.14 9.46
N THR A 169 -3.55 9.36 10.31
CA THR A 169 -3.52 9.11 11.76
C THR A 169 -4.58 8.06 12.13
N ALA A 170 -4.57 7.60 13.39
CA ALA A 170 -5.57 6.66 13.90
C ALA A 170 -7.04 7.15 13.79
N GLU A 171 -7.27 8.45 13.63
CA GLU A 171 -8.62 9.01 13.44
C GLU A 171 -9.18 8.69 12.05
N HIS A 172 -8.29 8.51 11.06
CA HIS A 172 -8.68 8.36 9.65
C HIS A 172 -9.05 6.93 9.29
N ILE A 173 -8.70 5.94 10.11
CA ILE A 173 -8.74 4.54 9.71
C ILE A 173 -8.81 3.63 10.92
N PHE A 174 -9.58 2.54 10.81
CA PHE A 174 -9.65 1.51 11.85
C PHE A 174 -9.40 0.13 11.26
N LYS A 175 -8.78 -0.73 12.07
CA LYS A 175 -8.53 -2.12 11.71
C LYS A 175 -9.82 -2.93 11.86
N LEU A 176 -10.13 -3.74 10.85
CA LEU A 176 -11.27 -4.67 10.79
C LEU A 176 -10.89 -6.07 11.30
#